data_AF-A0A1Y1YWL2-F1
#
_entry.id   AF-A0A1Y1YWL2-F1
#
_cell.length_a   1.000
_cell.length_b   1.000
_cell.length_c   1.000
_cell.angle_alpha   90.00
_cell.angle_beta   90.00
_cell.angle_gamma   90.00
#
_symmetry.space_group_name_H-M   'P 1'
#
loop_
_entity.id
_entity.type
_entity.pdbx_description
1 polymer ?
#
loop_
_entity_poly.entity_id
_entity_poly.type
_entity_poly.pdbx_seq_one_letter_code
_entity_poly.pdbx_strand_id
1 'polypeptide(L)'
;MLYAGAAMQVIFWGNIGYLAWTYMRVKKEDSEEYELAPTAVRGAAAAGLVGLGTVVGGLFFLYSTRFVVKATLLDSRAMRLTTPRIFGYKQETYPLSQIYARKPLYTGKGEHGLGDNSNYYLRVLGKRLAYVLEHRGKFDHPKTFDGLFHKPGLGANGKAKEKK
;
A
#
# COMPACT_ATOMS: atom_id res chain seq x y z
N MET A 1 -12.41 13.65 -2.43
CA MET A 1 -11.37 13.01 -1.60
C MET A 1 -9.95 13.23 -2.13
N LEU A 2 -9.69 13.11 -3.45
CA LEU A 2 -8.35 13.36 -4.05
C LEU A 2 -7.73 14.72 -3.68
N TYR A 3 -8.51 15.81 -3.77
CA TYR A 3 -8.02 17.15 -3.44
C TYR A 3 -7.65 17.35 -1.96
N ALA A 4 -8.36 16.70 -1.05
CA ALA A 4 -8.05 16.76 0.39
C ALA A 4 -6.72 16.05 0.70
N GLY A 5 -6.46 14.91 0.05
CA GLY A 5 -5.18 14.22 0.16
C GLY A 5 -4.01 15.05 -0.39
N ALA A 6 -4.20 15.68 -1.55
CA ALA A 6 -3.20 16.58 -2.13
C ALA A 6 -2.91 17.78 -1.23
N ALA A 7 -3.95 18.43 -0.69
CA ALA A 7 -3.79 19.54 0.25
C ALA A 7 -3.04 19.11 1.52
N MET A 8 -3.35 17.93 2.06
CA MET A 8 -2.66 17.40 3.24
C MET A 8 -1.18 17.09 2.96
N GLN A 9 -0.85 16.58 1.77
CA GLN A 9 0.54 16.38 1.35
C GLN A 9 1.30 17.71 1.26
N VAL A 10 0.70 18.75 0.67
CA VAL A 10 1.31 20.09 0.60
C VAL A 10 1.56 20.66 2.00
N ILE A 11 0.58 20.55 2.90
CA ILE A 11 0.74 21.00 4.29
C ILE A 11 1.86 20.23 4.99
N PHE A 12 1.89 18.89 4.85
CA PHE A 12 2.90 18.04 5.45
C PHE A 12 4.32 18.41 4.99
N TRP A 13 4.55 18.45 3.67
CA TRP A 13 5.85 18.79 3.11
C TRP A 13 6.23 20.25 3.35
N GLY A 14 5.27 21.17 3.33
CA GLY A 14 5.48 22.58 3.64
C GLY A 14 5.95 22.80 5.08
N ASN A 15 5.35 22.10 6.06
CA ASN A 15 5.77 22.17 7.46
C ASN A 15 7.19 21.60 7.65
N ILE A 16 7.52 20.48 6.99
CA ILE A 16 8.85 19.91 7.03
C ILE A 16 9.88 20.86 6.41
N GLY A 17 9.55 21.47 5.27
CA GLY A 17 10.39 22.47 4.62
C GLY A 17 10.62 23.70 5.49
N TYR A 18 9.55 24.20 6.13
CA TYR A 18 9.65 25.32 7.08
C TYR A 18 10.54 24.98 8.27
N LEU A 19 10.37 23.80 8.89
CA LEU A 19 11.21 23.35 9.99
C LEU A 19 12.68 23.27 9.56
N ALA A 20 12.98 22.62 8.43
CA ALA A 20 14.33 22.55 7.91
C ALA A 20 14.95 23.94 7.69
N TRP A 21 14.17 24.86 7.12
CA TRP A 21 14.58 26.24 6.89
C TRP A 21 14.87 27.03 8.17
N THR A 22 14.09 26.79 9.24
CA THR A 22 14.37 27.37 10.56
C THR A 22 15.64 26.81 11.18
N TYR A 23 15.88 25.50 11.10
CA TYR A 23 17.10 24.88 11.64
C TYR A 23 18.36 25.20 10.84
N MET A 24 18.21 25.57 9.56
CA MET A 24 19.34 25.96 8.72
C MET A 24 19.81 27.40 8.93
N ARG A 25 19.17 28.16 9.83
CA ARG A 25 19.46 29.57 10.07
C ARG A 25 19.52 29.88 11.55
N VAL A 26 20.43 30.77 11.94
CA VAL A 26 20.62 31.23 13.33
C VAL A 26 20.46 32.74 13.35
N LYS A 27 19.74 33.28 14.34
CA LYS A 27 19.62 34.73 14.52
C LYS A 27 20.95 35.25 15.07
N LYS A 28 21.51 36.31 14.47
CA LYS A 28 22.70 36.96 15.04
C LYS A 28 22.33 37.60 16.38
N GLU A 29 23.20 37.50 17.39
CA GLU A 29 22.91 37.94 18.76
C GLU A 29 22.44 39.40 18.85
N ASP A 30 22.98 40.29 18.00
CA ASP A 30 22.72 41.73 18.05
C ASP A 30 21.95 42.29 16.83
N SER A 31 21.28 41.46 16.04
CA SER A 31 20.50 41.96 14.90
C SER A 31 19.25 41.13 14.57
N GLU A 32 18.34 41.73 13.80
CA GLU A 32 17.20 41.04 13.19
C GLU A 32 17.63 40.15 11.99
N GLU A 33 18.91 40.14 11.62
CA GLU A 33 19.42 39.35 10.51
C GLU A 33 19.67 37.89 10.90
N TYR A 34 19.43 37.01 9.94
CA TYR A 34 19.70 35.59 10.05
C TYR A 34 20.96 35.23 9.27
N GLU A 35 21.83 34.43 9.87
CA GLU A 35 22.96 33.81 9.20
C GLU A 35 22.74 32.31 9.02
N LEU A 36 23.57 31.71 8.17
CA LEU A 36 23.53 30.26 7.94
C LEU A 36 23.98 29.53 9.20
N ALA A 37 23.22 28.53 9.62
CA ALA A 37 23.60 27.67 10.71
C ALA A 37 24.94 26.94 10.41
N PRO A 38 25.67 26.49 11.44
CA PRO A 38 26.88 25.71 11.26
C PRO A 38 26.68 24.51 10.33
N THR A 39 27.70 24.17 9.56
CA THR A 39 27.63 23.08 8.56
C THR A 39 27.16 21.76 9.14
N ALA A 40 27.53 21.44 10.39
CA ALA A 40 27.05 20.23 11.07
C ALA A 40 25.53 20.22 11.27
N VAL A 41 24.93 21.36 11.66
CA VAL A 41 23.48 21.48 11.88
C VAL A 41 22.73 21.37 10.55
N ARG A 42 23.21 22.06 9.51
CA ARG A 42 22.65 21.98 8.16
C ARG A 42 22.77 20.57 7.59
N GLY A 43 23.90 19.91 7.81
CA GLY A 43 24.15 18.52 7.42
C GLY A 43 23.21 17.55 8.12
N ALA A 44 22.99 17.71 9.42
CA ALA A 44 22.03 16.89 10.18
C ALA A 44 20.59 17.09 9.68
N ALA A 45 20.18 18.33 9.43
CA ALA A 45 18.86 18.63 8.86
C ALA A 45 18.69 18.00 7.47
N ALA A 46 19.69 18.12 6.59
CA ALA A 46 19.67 17.52 5.27
C ALA A 46 19.61 15.97 5.34
N ALA A 47 20.42 15.36 6.19
CA ALA A 47 20.42 13.91 6.40
C ALA A 47 19.06 13.41 6.93
N GLY A 48 18.43 14.15 7.85
CA GLY A 48 17.08 13.86 8.35
C GLY A 48 16.03 13.90 7.24
N LEU A 49 16.07 14.91 6.36
CA LEU A 49 15.16 15.01 5.21
C LEU A 49 15.36 13.87 4.21
N VAL A 50 16.60 13.54 3.88
CA VAL A 50 16.92 12.40 3.00
C VAL A 50 16.44 11.09 3.61
N GLY A 51 16.66 10.88 4.91
CA GLY A 51 16.17 9.72 5.64
C GLY A 51 14.65 9.60 5.58
N LEU A 52 13.92 10.69 5.86
CA LEU A 52 12.47 10.71 5.79
C LEU A 52 11.96 10.42 4.37
N GLY A 53 12.53 11.06 3.36
CA GLY A 53 12.19 10.82 1.95
C GLY A 53 12.42 9.36 1.55
N THR A 54 13.52 8.76 2.02
CA THR A 54 13.84 7.35 1.78
C THR A 54 12.82 6.41 2.42
N VAL A 55 12.41 6.69 3.67
CA VAL A 55 11.38 5.89 4.36
C VAL A 55 10.04 5.98 3.63
N VAL A 56 9.60 7.19 3.29
CA VAL A 56 8.33 7.39 2.57
C VAL A 56 8.38 6.70 1.21
N GLY A 57 9.43 6.91 0.43
CA GLY A 57 9.63 6.26 -0.87
C GLY A 57 9.67 4.72 -0.75
N GLY A 58 10.36 4.20 0.26
CA GLY A 58 10.41 2.77 0.55
C GLY A 58 9.04 2.18 0.87
N LEU A 59 8.19 2.90 1.62
CA LEU A 59 6.82 2.46 1.91
C LEU A 59 5.95 2.41 0.65
N PHE A 60 6.04 3.42 -0.24
CA PHE A 60 5.35 3.40 -1.53
C PHE A 60 5.83 2.24 -2.40
N PHE A 61 7.15 2.02 -2.45
CA PHE A 61 7.73 0.90 -3.17
C PHE A 61 7.21 -0.44 -2.63
N LEU A 62 7.27 -0.66 -1.31
CA LEU A 62 6.75 -1.87 -0.67
C LEU A 62 5.26 -2.06 -0.95
N TYR A 63 4.47 -0.99 -0.93
CA TYR A 63 3.06 -1.04 -1.30
C TYR A 63 2.86 -1.49 -2.75
N SER A 64 3.65 -0.96 -3.70
CA SER A 64 3.57 -1.32 -5.12
C SER A 64 3.87 -2.81 -5.39
N THR A 65 4.79 -3.42 -4.63
CA THR A 65 5.13 -4.86 -4.78
C THR A 65 3.99 -5.81 -4.40
N ARG A 66 2.90 -5.29 -3.81
CA ARG A 66 1.73 -6.09 -3.42
C ARG A 66 0.67 -6.21 -4.51
N PHE A 67 0.79 -5.44 -5.59
CA PHE A 67 -0.13 -5.53 -6.72
C PHE A 67 0.08 -6.83 -7.48
N VAL A 68 -1.00 -7.54 -7.76
CA VAL A 68 -0.98 -8.78 -8.52
C VAL A 68 -1.17 -8.45 -9.98
N VAL A 69 -0.18 -8.81 -10.79
CA VAL A 69 -0.23 -8.68 -12.26
C VAL A 69 -1.07 -9.81 -12.86
N LYS A 70 -0.89 -11.03 -12.34
CA LYS A 70 -1.62 -12.21 -12.80
C LYS A 70 -1.88 -13.16 -11.65
N ALA A 71 -3.13 -13.58 -11.51
CA ALA A 71 -3.55 -14.68 -10.66
C ALA A 71 -3.97 -15.85 -11.56
N THR A 72 -3.44 -17.05 -11.34
CA THR A 72 -3.76 -18.23 -12.15
C THR A 72 -4.12 -19.40 -11.24
N LEU A 73 -5.28 -20.00 -11.48
CA LEU A 73 -5.72 -21.20 -10.78
C LEU A 73 -4.96 -22.41 -11.35
N LEU A 74 -4.28 -23.17 -10.49
CA LEU A 74 -3.59 -24.41 -10.81
C LEU A 74 -4.42 -25.59 -10.31
N ASP A 75 -4.91 -26.41 -11.24
CA ASP A 75 -5.57 -27.70 -11.01
C ASP A 75 -6.61 -27.71 -9.87
N SER A 76 -7.34 -26.61 -9.70
CA SER A 76 -8.38 -26.41 -8.68
C SER A 76 -7.92 -26.58 -7.22
N ARG A 77 -6.61 -26.60 -6.94
CA ARG A 77 -6.06 -26.82 -5.58
C ARG A 77 -5.18 -25.68 -5.09
N ALA A 78 -4.55 -24.96 -6.01
CA ALA A 78 -3.65 -23.87 -5.68
C ALA A 78 -3.87 -22.68 -6.61
N MET A 79 -3.45 -21.50 -6.17
CA MET A 79 -3.40 -20.30 -6.99
C MET A 79 -1.97 -19.78 -7.04
N ARG A 80 -1.51 -19.47 -8.24
CA ARG A 80 -0.25 -18.78 -8.47
C ARG A 80 -0.50 -17.29 -8.59
N LEU A 81 0.18 -16.52 -7.74
CA LEU A 81 0.19 -15.07 -7.76
C LEU A 81 1.49 -14.59 -8.39
N THR A 82 1.38 -13.70 -9.37
CA THR A 82 2.52 -13.02 -9.99
C THR A 82 2.52 -11.56 -9.55
N THR A 83 3.56 -11.14 -8.85
CA THR A 83 3.73 -9.76 -8.38
C THR A 83 5.00 -9.13 -8.96
N PRO A 84 5.04 -7.80 -9.14
CA PRO A 84 6.23 -7.12 -9.60
C PRO A 84 7.31 -7.11 -8.50
N ARG A 85 8.56 -7.20 -8.92
CA ARG A 85 9.76 -6.97 -8.10
C ARG A 85 10.57 -5.83 -8.72
N ILE A 86 11.60 -5.36 -8.01
CA ILE A 86 12.59 -4.42 -8.59
C ILE A 86 13.13 -4.98 -9.90
N PHE A 87 13.40 -6.29 -9.92
CA PHE A 87 13.87 -7.01 -11.09
C PHE A 87 12.90 -8.13 -11.42
N GLY A 88 12.14 -7.94 -12.51
CA GLY A 88 11.23 -8.94 -13.06
C GLY A 88 9.99 -9.20 -12.19
N TYR A 89 9.58 -10.47 -12.16
CA TYR A 89 8.35 -10.89 -11.51
C TYR A 89 8.62 -11.99 -10.49
N LYS A 90 7.94 -11.92 -9.35
CA LYS A 90 7.90 -13.03 -8.40
C LYS A 90 6.63 -13.84 -8.64
N GLN A 91 6.79 -15.15 -8.81
CA GLN A 91 5.67 -16.09 -8.81
C GLN A 91 5.66 -16.84 -7.47
N GLU A 92 4.55 -16.73 -6.74
CA GLU A 92 4.33 -17.48 -5.50
C GLU A 92 3.06 -18.33 -5.66
N THR A 93 3.14 -19.61 -5.30
CA THR A 93 2.00 -20.52 -5.36
C THR A 93 1.49 -20.79 -3.95
N TYR A 94 0.17 -20.64 -3.77
CA TYR A 94 -0.50 -20.81 -2.49
C TYR A 94 -1.66 -21.81 -2.61
N PRO A 95 -1.83 -22.73 -1.65
CA PRO A 95 -3.03 -23.58 -1.59
C PRO A 95 -4.30 -22.74 -1.43
N LEU A 96 -5.39 -23.11 -2.10
CA LEU A 96 -6.67 -22.39 -2.00
C LEU A 96 -7.23 -22.34 -0.58
N SER A 97 -6.94 -23.35 0.24
CA SER A 97 -7.32 -23.38 1.65
C SER A 97 -6.74 -22.21 2.46
N GLN A 98 -5.58 -21.68 2.04
CA GLN A 98 -4.88 -20.59 2.72
C GLN A 98 -5.25 -19.21 2.18
N ILE A 99 -5.87 -19.13 1.00
CA ILE A 99 -6.22 -17.86 0.37
C ILE A 99 -7.68 -17.53 0.66
N TYR A 100 -7.96 -16.28 1.01
CA TYR A 100 -9.31 -15.82 1.20
C TYR A 100 -9.43 -14.32 0.96
N ALA A 101 -10.63 -13.88 0.64
CA ALA A 101 -11.02 -12.48 0.57
C ALA A 101 -12.20 -12.23 1.50
N ARG A 102 -12.25 -11.01 2.04
CA ARG A 102 -13.33 -10.62 2.96
C ARG A 102 -14.50 -9.96 2.27
N LYS A 103 -14.24 -9.34 1.12
CA LYS A 103 -15.26 -8.68 0.32
C LYS A 103 -15.50 -9.52 -0.93
N PRO A 104 -16.74 -9.59 -1.43
CA PRO A 104 -17.02 -10.15 -2.74
C PRO A 104 -16.39 -9.26 -3.82
N LEU A 105 -15.93 -9.90 -4.88
CA LEU A 105 -15.48 -9.30 -6.12
C LEU A 105 -16.68 -8.93 -7.00
N TYR A 106 -17.65 -9.84 -7.11
CA TYR A 106 -18.86 -9.67 -7.87
C TYR A 106 -19.94 -9.00 -7.01
N THR A 107 -20.41 -7.83 -7.45
CA THR A 107 -21.48 -7.08 -6.77
C THR A 107 -22.76 -7.00 -7.60
N GLY A 108 -22.71 -7.45 -8.86
CA GLY A 108 -23.84 -7.34 -9.80
C GLY A 108 -24.07 -5.93 -10.35
N LYS A 109 -23.18 -4.98 -10.03
CA LYS A 109 -23.18 -3.61 -10.57
C LYS A 109 -21.88 -3.39 -11.34
N GLY A 110 -21.88 -2.50 -12.35
CA GLY A 110 -20.69 -2.17 -13.14
C GLY A 110 -20.37 -3.13 -14.29
N GLU A 111 -19.30 -2.85 -15.02
CA GLU A 111 -18.82 -3.68 -16.14
C GLU A 111 -18.45 -5.08 -15.64
N HIS A 112 -18.97 -6.11 -16.31
CA HIS A 112 -18.83 -7.52 -15.88
C HIS A 112 -19.34 -7.84 -14.45
N GLY A 113 -20.15 -6.96 -13.86
CA GLY A 113 -20.70 -7.09 -12.50
C GLY A 113 -19.72 -6.80 -11.36
N LEU A 114 -18.60 -6.16 -11.68
CA LEU A 114 -17.58 -5.70 -10.73
C LEU A 114 -17.97 -4.33 -10.16
N GLY A 115 -18.13 -4.26 -8.83
CA GLY A 115 -18.59 -3.05 -8.17
C GLY A 115 -17.62 -1.88 -8.28
N ASP A 116 -18.14 -0.67 -8.10
CA ASP A 116 -17.40 0.55 -8.41
C ASP A 116 -16.38 0.93 -7.31
N ASN A 117 -15.12 1.05 -7.70
CA ASN A 117 -14.04 1.83 -7.06
C ASN A 117 -13.23 1.28 -5.88
N SER A 118 -13.31 0.00 -5.50
CA SER A 118 -12.37 -0.53 -4.48
C SER A 118 -11.51 -1.68 -4.99
N ASN A 119 -10.19 -1.55 -4.82
CA ASN A 119 -9.25 -2.65 -5.02
C ASN A 119 -9.67 -3.87 -4.21
N TYR A 120 -9.50 -5.04 -4.82
CA TYR A 120 -9.81 -6.30 -4.18
C TYR A 120 -8.58 -6.82 -3.42
N TYR A 121 -8.80 -7.31 -2.20
CA TYR A 121 -7.71 -7.71 -1.31
C TYR A 121 -7.75 -9.23 -1.05
N LEU A 122 -6.77 -9.94 -1.61
CA LEU A 122 -6.53 -11.36 -1.32
C LEU A 122 -5.61 -11.50 -0.12
N ARG A 123 -6.08 -12.16 0.93
CA ARG A 123 -5.27 -12.50 2.09
C ARG A 123 -4.79 -13.94 1.96
N VAL A 124 -3.56 -14.15 2.42
CA VAL A 124 -2.97 -15.48 2.58
C VAL A 124 -2.76 -15.73 4.05
N LEU A 125 -3.19 -16.88 4.55
CA LEU A 125 -3.04 -17.28 5.94
C LEU A 125 -1.55 -17.31 6.32
N GLY A 126 -1.19 -16.71 7.45
CA GLY A 126 0.20 -16.56 7.88
C GLY A 126 0.94 -15.35 7.27
N LYS A 127 0.38 -14.66 6.27
CA LYS A 127 0.93 -13.39 5.78
C LYS A 127 0.25 -12.22 6.49
N ARG A 128 1.05 -11.25 6.95
CA ARG A 128 0.55 -10.01 7.59
C ARG A 128 -0.19 -9.10 6.61
N LEU A 129 0.22 -9.12 5.34
CA LEU A 129 -0.25 -8.21 4.31
C LEU A 129 -1.04 -8.96 3.24
N ALA A 130 -2.08 -8.32 2.74
CA ALA A 130 -2.88 -8.82 1.62
C ALA A 130 -2.23 -8.49 0.26
N TYR A 131 -2.46 -9.32 -0.74
CA TYR A 131 -2.22 -8.97 -2.13
C TYR A 131 -3.37 -8.11 -2.66
N VAL A 132 -3.03 -7.20 -3.57
CA VAL A 132 -3.98 -6.23 -4.14
C VAL A 132 -4.24 -6.63 -5.58
N LEU A 133 -5.50 -6.95 -5.89
CA LEU A 133 -6.02 -7.11 -7.24
C LEU A 133 -6.70 -5.81 -7.65
N GLU A 134 -6.31 -5.26 -8.80
CA GLU A 134 -6.96 -4.06 -9.31
C GLU A 134 -8.39 -4.37 -9.75
N HIS A 135 -9.30 -3.45 -9.43
CA HIS A 135 -10.70 -3.56 -9.81
C HIS A 135 -10.89 -3.49 -11.35
N ARG A 136 -9.97 -2.83 -12.06
CA ARG A 136 -9.95 -2.76 -13.54
C ARG A 136 -9.28 -3.97 -14.19
N GLY A 137 -8.87 -4.96 -13.40
CA GLY A 137 -8.34 -6.21 -13.92
C GLY A 137 -9.38 -6.95 -14.74
N LYS A 138 -8.92 -7.78 -15.68
CA LYS A 138 -9.80 -8.72 -16.38
C LYS A 138 -10.03 -9.94 -15.49
N PHE A 139 -11.30 -10.22 -15.20
CA PHE A 139 -11.72 -11.38 -14.43
C PHE A 139 -12.65 -12.23 -15.29
N ASP A 140 -12.16 -13.40 -15.73
CA ASP A 140 -12.91 -14.26 -16.67
C ASP A 140 -14.22 -14.76 -16.04
N HIS A 141 -14.19 -15.12 -14.76
CA HIS A 141 -15.35 -15.66 -14.03
C HIS A 141 -15.48 -15.09 -12.60
N PRO A 142 -15.97 -13.84 -12.43
CA PRO A 142 -16.01 -13.17 -11.12
C PRO A 142 -16.85 -13.89 -10.05
N LYS A 143 -17.98 -14.50 -10.45
CA LYS A 143 -18.87 -15.24 -9.54
C LYS A 143 -18.20 -16.49 -8.99
N THR A 144 -17.55 -17.26 -9.86
CA THR A 144 -16.81 -18.47 -9.48
C THR A 144 -15.65 -18.12 -8.56
N PHE A 145 -14.97 -17.01 -8.85
CA PHE A 145 -13.90 -16.48 -8.01
C PHE A 145 -14.38 -16.21 -6.58
N ASP A 146 -15.53 -15.55 -6.41
CA ASP A 146 -16.11 -15.33 -5.09
C ASP A 146 -16.49 -16.63 -4.38
N GLY A 147 -17.03 -17.61 -5.09
CA GLY A 147 -17.33 -18.93 -4.51
C GLY A 147 -16.09 -19.63 -3.92
N LEU A 148 -14.91 -19.40 -4.50
CA LEU A 148 -13.66 -20.00 -4.04
C LEU A 148 -13.01 -19.23 -2.88
N PHE A 149 -13.06 -17.89 -2.91
CA PHE A 149 -12.22 -17.06 -2.05
C PHE A 149 -12.99 -16.25 -1.01
N HIS A 150 -14.27 -15.93 -1.23
CA HIS A 150 -15.01 -15.06 -0.31
C HIS A 150 -15.35 -15.80 0.99
N LYS A 151 -14.74 -15.36 2.10
CA LYS A 151 -15.02 -15.85 3.45
C LYS A 151 -15.29 -14.67 4.40
N PRO A 152 -16.55 -14.28 4.63
CA PRO A 152 -16.89 -13.08 5.40
C PRO A 152 -16.59 -13.19 6.91
N GLY A 153 -16.26 -14.38 7.43
CA GLY A 153 -16.04 -14.64 8.86
C GLY A 153 -14.59 -14.82 9.32
N LEU A 154 -13.59 -14.84 8.42
CA LEU A 154 -12.19 -15.08 8.82
C LEU A 154 -11.49 -13.78 9.31
N GLY A 155 -11.07 -13.81 10.57
CA GLY A 155 -10.21 -12.82 11.20
C GLY A 155 -8.83 -12.74 10.53
N ALA A 156 -8.02 -11.72 10.88
CA ALA A 156 -6.74 -11.47 10.20
C ALA A 156 -5.75 -12.65 10.34
N ASN A 157 -5.95 -13.49 11.35
CA ASN A 157 -5.14 -14.66 11.67
C ASN A 157 -5.74 -15.98 11.14
N GLY A 158 -6.74 -15.94 10.27
CA GLY A 158 -7.34 -17.14 9.72
C GLY A 158 -8.33 -17.86 10.64
N LYS A 159 -8.51 -17.39 11.89
CA LYS A 159 -9.51 -17.91 12.82
C LYS A 159 -10.88 -17.31 12.54
N ALA A 160 -11.91 -18.15 12.52
CA ALA A 160 -13.29 -17.67 12.49
C ALA A 160 -13.53 -16.76 13.71
N LYS A 161 -14.20 -15.63 13.51
CA LYS A 161 -14.78 -14.91 14.65
C LYS A 161 -15.86 -15.80 15.25
N GLU A 162 -15.63 -16.34 16.44
CA GLU A 162 -16.73 -16.83 17.27
C GLU A 162 -17.70 -15.66 17.47
N LYS A 163 -18.93 -15.84 16.99
CA LYS A 163 -20.03 -14.95 17.38
C LYS A 163 -20.27 -15.22 18.87
N LYS A 164 -19.94 -14.23 19.71
CA LYS A 164 -20.56 -14.13 21.04
C LYS A 164 -21.98 -13.63 20.90
#